data_AF-A0A6L2PP78-F1
#
_entry.id   AF-A0A6L2PP78-F1
#
_cell.length_a   1.000
_cell.length_b   1.000
_cell.length_c   1.000
_cell.angle_alpha   90.00
_cell.angle_beta   90.00
_cell.angle_gamma   90.00
#
_symmetry.space_group_name_H-M   'P 1'
#
loop_
_entity.id
_entity.type
_entity.pdbx_description
1 polymer ?
#
loop_
_entity_poly.entity_id
_entity_poly.type
_entity_poly.pdbx_seq_one_letter_code
_entity_poly.pdbx_strand_id
1 'polypeptide(L)' 'PDLAPSDFHFFPHLKRDLKGTHFTSDDEVKRAVTSWIRQRTPEFFTDGMRKLVLRWEKCIERQGDYVEK' A
#
# COMPACT_ATOMS: atom_id res chain seq x y z
N PRO A 1 -5.52 -10.54 0.94
CA PRO A 1 -4.44 -9.59 0.54
C PRO A 1 -3.77 -8.93 1.76
N ASP A 2 -3.35 -9.77 2.70
CA ASP A 2 -2.72 -9.47 3.98
C ASP A 2 -1.19 -9.61 3.93
N LEU A 3 -0.67 -10.37 2.96
CA LEU A 3 0.78 -10.58 2.75
C LEU A 3 1.35 -9.82 1.54
N ALA A 4 0.54 -9.08 0.79
CA ALA A 4 1.02 -8.26 -0.33
C ALA A 4 1.27 -6.81 0.14
N PRO A 5 2.52 -6.30 0.12
CA PRO A 5 2.81 -4.92 0.54
C PRO A 5 2.05 -3.87 -0.26
N SER A 6 1.72 -4.16 -1.52
CA SER A 6 0.83 -3.33 -2.33
C SER A 6 -0.52 -3.11 -1.65
N ASP A 7 -1.12 -4.15 -1.09
CA ASP A 7 -2.50 -4.14 -0.59
C ASP A 7 -2.62 -3.68 0.86
N PHE A 8 -1.68 -4.08 1.73
CA PHE A 8 -1.73 -3.70 3.13
C PHE A 8 -1.02 -2.37 3.42
N HIS A 9 -0.10 -1.92 2.56
CA HIS A 9 0.68 -0.70 2.79
C HIS A 9 0.52 0.35 1.69
N PHE A 10 0.81 0.04 0.42
CA PHE A 10 0.83 1.06 -0.64
C PHE A 10 -0.57 1.62 -0.98
N PHE A 11 -1.49 0.76 -1.42
CA PHE A 11 -2.82 1.16 -1.88
C PHE A 11 -3.68 1.85 -0.82
N PRO A 12 -3.65 1.46 0.48
CA PRO A 12 -4.38 2.19 1.51
C PRO A 12 -4.01 3.67 1.58
N HIS A 13 -2.71 3.99 1.49
CA HIS A 13 -2.25 5.38 1.52
C HIS A 13 -2.59 6.12 0.23
N LEU A 14 -2.37 5.48 -0.94
CA LEU A 14 -2.74 6.06 -2.24
C LEU A 14 -4.23 6.37 -2.31
N LYS A 15 -5.08 5.39 -1.96
CA LYS A 15 -6.54 5.54 -1.98
C LYS A 15 -7.01 6.60 -1.00
N ARG A 16 -6.40 6.70 0.19
CA ARG A 16 -6.73 7.75 1.17
C ARG A 16 -6.45 9.13 0.60
N ASP A 17 -5.29 9.33 0.00
CA ASP A 17 -4.84 10.66 -0.45
C ASP A 17 -5.52 11.09 -1.76
N LEU A 18 -5.94 10.14 -2.61
CA LEU A 18 -6.69 10.42 -3.84
C LEU A 18 -8.22 10.33 -3.66
N LYS A 19 -8.70 10.07 -2.45
CA LYS A 19 -10.12 9.89 -2.17
C LYS A 19 -10.89 11.18 -2.48
N GLY A 20 -11.97 11.06 -3.25
CA GLY A 20 -12.86 12.19 -3.55
C GLY A 20 -12.40 13.06 -4.72
N THR A 21 -11.24 12.77 -5.32
CA THR A 21 -10.79 13.44 -6.54
C THR A 21 -11.49 12.83 -7.75
N HIS A 22 -12.18 13.66 -8.53
CA HIS A 22 -12.75 13.27 -9.82
C HIS A 22 -11.74 13.55 -10.93
N PHE A 23 -11.29 12.49 -11.61
CA PHE A 23 -10.41 12.59 -12.76
C PHE A 23 -11.22 12.50 -14.05
N THR A 24 -10.85 13.30 -15.05
CA THR A 24 -11.56 13.38 -16.35
C THR A 24 -10.95 12.49 -17.42
N SER A 25 -9.74 11.96 -17.18
CA SER A 25 -9.02 11.09 -18.12
C SER A 25 -8.01 10.18 -17.40
N ASP A 26 -7.66 9.08 -18.06
CA ASP A 26 -6.61 8.17 -17.59
C ASP A 26 -5.26 8.86 -17.43
N ASP A 27 -4.92 9.82 -18.29
CA ASP A 27 -3.67 10.55 -18.21
C ASP A 27 -3.61 11.46 -16.97
N GLU A 28 -4.76 11.98 -16.53
CA GLU A 28 -4.86 12.71 -15.28
C GLU A 28 -4.58 11.79 -14.08
N VAL A 29 -5.17 10.58 -14.08
CA VAL A 29 -4.92 9.55 -13.06
C VAL A 29 -3.44 9.16 -13.04
N LYS A 30 -2.85 8.87 -14.20
CA LYS A 30 -1.43 8.49 -14.31
C LYS A 30 -0.52 9.59 -13.75
N ARG A 31 -0.78 10.86 -14.06
CA ARG A 31 -0.01 11.99 -13.53
C ARG A 31 -0.16 12.12 -12.01
N ALA A 32 -1.38 12.01 -11.49
CA ALA A 32 -1.65 12.12 -10.06
C ALA A 32 -0.96 11.00 -9.27
N VAL A 33 -1.09 9.75 -9.71
CA VAL A 33 -0.44 8.59 -9.08
C VAL A 33 1.08 8.71 -9.18
N THR A 34 1.62 9.10 -10.33
CA THR A 34 3.08 9.28 -10.52
C THR A 34 3.64 10.36 -9.59
N SER A 35 2.95 11.50 -9.51
CA SER A 35 3.33 12.59 -8.60
C SER A 35 3.29 12.15 -7.14
N TRP A 36 2.22 11.46 -6.74
CA TRP A 36 2.06 10.93 -5.39
C TRP A 36 3.20 9.98 -5.00
N ILE A 37 3.59 9.06 -5.90
CA ILE A 37 4.71 8.13 -5.71
C ILE A 37 6.03 8.91 -5.54
N ARG A 38 6.29 9.92 -6.38
CA ARG A 38 7.53 10.72 -6.32
C ARG A 38 7.68 11.53 -5.04
N GLN A 39 6.58 11.83 -4.35
CA GLN A 39 6.58 12.50 -3.05
C GLN A 39 6.83 11.54 -1.88
N ARG A 40 6.78 10.22 -2.09
CA ARG A 40 7.08 9.26 -1.03
C ARG A 40 8.59 9.15 -0.84
N THR A 41 9.01 9.09 0.41
CA THR A 41 10.42 8.87 0.73
C THR A 41 10.80 7.38 0.57
N PRO A 42 12.08 7.03 0.40
CA PRO A 42 12.52 5.64 0.39
C PRO A 42 12.10 4.84 1.64
N GLU A 43 12.00 5.50 2.79
CA GLU A 43 11.57 4.91 4.05
C GLU A 43 10.13 4.44 3.97
N PHE A 44 9.25 5.15 3.27
CA PHE A 44 7.86 4.72 3.08
C PHE A 44 7.80 3.33 2.44
N PHE A 45 8.60 3.06 1.41
CA PHE A 45 8.62 1.74 0.76
C PHE A 45 9.28 0.68 1.65
N THR A 46 10.38 1.07 2.30
CA THR A 46 11.12 0.19 3.22
C THR A 46 10.25 -0.25 4.40
N ASP A 47 9.41 0.62 4.93
CA ASP A 47 8.48 0.28 6.01
C ASP A 47 7.41 -0.73 5.60
N GLY A 48 6.93 -0.65 4.35
CA GLY A 48 6.04 -1.66 3.78
C GLY A 48 6.71 -3.04 3.75
N MET A 49 7.98 -3.10 3.37
CA MET A 49 8.78 -4.33 3.35
C MET A 49 9.08 -4.86 4.75
N ARG A 50 9.40 -4.00 5.72
CA ARG A 50 9.60 -4.41 7.13
C ARG A 50 8.33 -4.99 7.74
N LYS A 51 7.17 -4.38 7.47
CA LYS A 51 5.86 -4.89 7.91
C LYS A 51 5.53 -6.25 7.31
N LEU A 52 6.09 -6.61 6.15
CA LEU A 52 5.89 -7.93 5.55
C LEU A 52 6.45 -9.04 6.43
N VAL A 53 7.65 -8.84 6.99
CA VAL A 53 8.30 -9.83 7.88
C VAL A 53 7.42 -10.11 9.11
N LEU A 54 6.94 -9.05 9.77
CA LEU A 54 6.03 -9.16 10.92
C LEU A 54 4.70 -9.84 10.57
N ARG A 55 4.21 -9.64 9.33
CA ARG A 55 2.97 -10.27 8.86
C ARG A 55 3.16 -11.75 8.53
N TRP A 56 4.34 -12.16 8.05
CA TRP A 56 4.66 -13.59 7.88
C TRP A 56 4.68 -14.32 9.22
N GLU A 57 5.30 -13.74 10.25
CA GLU A 57 5.32 -14.32 11.60
C GLU A 57 3.89 -14.54 12.12
N LYS A 58 3.04 -13.52 12.03
CA LYS A 58 1.62 -13.62 12.43
C LYS A 58 0.84 -14.66 11.62
N CYS A 59 1.12 -14.79 10.33
CA CYS A 59 0.48 -15.81 9.48
C CYS A 59 0.84 -17.22 9.96
N ILE A 60 2.11 -17.45 10.34
CA ILE A 60 2.57 -18.72 10.89
C ILE A 60 1.90 -19.01 12.24
N GLU A 61 1.86 -18.03 13.14
CA GLU A 61 1.17 -18.15 14.45
C GLU A 61 -0.30 -18.50 14.28
N ARG A 62 -0.93 -17.98 13.23
CA ARG A 62 -2.33 -18.25 12.87
C ARG A 62 -2.53 -19.49 12.00
N GLN A 63 -1.48 -20.30 11.81
CA GLN A 63 -1.54 -21.52 10.99
C GLN A 63 -2.07 -21.27 9.56
N GLY A 64 -1.74 -20.11 9.00
CA GLY A 64 -2.16 -19.71 7.66
C GLY A 64 -3.51 -18.98 7.59
N ASP A 65 -4.18 -18.73 8.72
CA ASP A 65 -5.38 -17.88 8.74
C ASP A 65 -5.03 -16.40 8.54
N TYR A 66 -6.05 -15.61 8.15
CA TYR A 66 -5.91 -14.21 7.77
C TYR A 66 -5.22 -13.36 8.85
N VAL A 67 -4.27 -12.55 8.42
CA VAL A 67 -3.62 -11.53 9.24
C VAL A 67 -4.36 -10.21 9.07
N GLU A 68 -5.19 -9.88 10.06
CA GLU A 68 -5.91 -8.60 10.09
C GLU A 68 -4.97 -7.37 10.04
N LYS A 69 -5.56 -6.21 9.74
CA LYS A 69 -4.87 -4.93 9.67
C LYS A 69 -4.58 -4.35 11.04
#